data_AF-A0A251R0H1-F1
#
_entry.id   AF-A0A251R0H1-F1
#
_cell.length_a   1.000
_cell.length_b   1.000
_cell.length_c   1.000
_cell.angle_alpha   90.00
_cell.angle_beta   90.00
_cell.angle_gamma   90.00
#
_symmetry.space_group_name_H-M   'P 1'
#
loop_
_entity.id
_entity.type
_entity.pdbx_description
1 polymer ?
#
loop_
_entity_poly.entity_id
_entity_poly.type
_entity_poly.pdbx_seq_one_letter_code
_entity_poly.pdbx_strand_id
1 'polypeptide(L)'
;MSKDLEEEVQNPNKPSNNANSNGLNSSTSNIENTSKEAQKSTMGARATDSARIIKFTKVLSGTTVILEKLRELAWSGIPPYMRPDVWRLLLGYAPPNSDRRGGVLKRKRLEYLDCVSQYYDIPDTERSDDEINMLRQIAVDCPRTVPDVSFFQQAQVQKSLERILYTWAIRHPASGYVQGINDLVTPFLVVFLSEYLEGSVDSWSISDLSPDKISIIEADCYWCLSKLLDGMQDHYTFAQPGIQRLVFKLKEVVRRIDGLTNNQWRMREPRQKAPIPVG
;
A
#
# COMPACT_ATOMS: atom_id res chain seq x y z
N MET A 1 18.02 -60.37 -13.65
CA MET A 1 19.34 -60.69 -14.24
C MET A 1 20.00 -59.37 -14.60
N SER A 2 21.11 -59.07 -13.95
CA SER A 2 21.91 -57.84 -14.03
C SER A 2 22.51 -57.56 -15.41
N LYS A 3 22.85 -56.29 -15.67
CA LYS A 3 24.18 -55.81 -16.14
C LYS A 3 24.12 -54.28 -16.30
N ASP A 4 24.74 -53.48 -15.43
CA ASP A 4 26.19 -53.15 -15.27
C ASP A 4 26.55 -51.88 -16.10
N LEU A 5 26.89 -50.74 -15.44
CA LEU A 5 28.25 -50.20 -15.12
C LEU A 5 28.94 -49.61 -16.39
N GLU A 6 29.70 -48.50 -16.42
CA GLU A 6 30.21 -47.46 -15.52
C GLU A 6 31.01 -46.49 -16.44
N GLU A 7 31.11 -45.18 -16.07
CA GLU A 7 32.30 -44.30 -16.09
C GLU A 7 33.27 -44.24 -17.32
N GLU A 8 34.06 -43.20 -17.64
CA GLU A 8 34.48 -41.91 -17.05
C GLU A 8 35.21 -41.09 -18.17
N VAL A 9 35.12 -39.75 -18.08
CA VAL A 9 36.22 -38.73 -18.20
C VAL A 9 37.09 -38.52 -19.47
N GLN A 10 37.28 -37.22 -19.76
CA GLN A 10 38.52 -36.48 -20.16
C GLN A 10 38.50 -35.63 -21.47
N ASN A 11 39.03 -34.40 -21.32
CA ASN A 11 39.23 -33.29 -22.27
C ASN A 11 40.76 -33.15 -22.50
N PRO A 12 41.34 -32.75 -23.68
CA PRO A 12 41.74 -31.32 -23.88
C PRO A 12 42.02 -30.80 -25.35
N ASN A 13 41.96 -29.45 -25.52
CA ASN A 13 42.79 -28.49 -26.32
C ASN A 13 43.12 -28.58 -27.85
N LYS A 14 42.58 -27.59 -28.64
CA LYS A 14 43.15 -26.65 -29.69
C LYS A 14 44.01 -27.16 -30.91
N PRO A 15 44.41 -26.32 -31.92
CA PRO A 15 43.77 -25.24 -32.72
C PRO A 15 44.10 -25.27 -34.27
N SER A 16 43.47 -24.42 -35.11
CA SER A 16 44.05 -23.82 -36.36
C SER A 16 43.04 -22.81 -36.97
N ASN A 17 43.30 -21.51 -37.17
CA ASN A 17 44.26 -20.73 -37.97
C ASN A 17 43.81 -20.39 -39.42
N ASN A 18 43.89 -19.07 -39.71
CA ASN A 18 44.03 -18.37 -41.00
C ASN A 18 42.76 -18.16 -41.87
N ALA A 19 42.53 -17.02 -42.53
CA ALA A 19 43.21 -15.72 -42.61
C ALA A 19 42.33 -14.71 -43.41
N ASN A 20 42.55 -13.40 -43.15
CA ASN A 20 42.55 -12.24 -44.07
C ASN A 20 41.33 -11.95 -45.00
N SER A 21 40.94 -10.71 -45.34
CA SER A 21 41.45 -9.34 -45.11
C SER A 21 40.51 -8.34 -45.83
N ASN A 22 40.66 -7.05 -45.50
CA ASN A 22 40.18 -5.83 -46.20
C ASN A 22 38.75 -5.38 -45.85
N GLY A 23 38.45 -4.12 -45.57
CA GLY A 23 39.22 -2.88 -45.62
C GLY A 23 38.27 -1.71 -45.29
N LEU A 24 38.82 -0.70 -44.62
CA LEU A 24 38.22 0.50 -44.04
C LEU A 24 37.17 1.24 -44.89
N ASN A 25 36.18 1.84 -44.20
CA ASN A 25 35.93 3.28 -44.29
C ASN A 25 35.30 3.82 -43.00
N SER A 26 35.96 4.82 -42.44
CA SER A 26 35.64 5.57 -41.22
C SER A 26 34.55 6.62 -41.48
N SER A 27 33.63 6.77 -40.55
CA SER A 27 32.83 8.00 -40.38
C SER A 27 32.53 8.16 -38.88
N THR A 28 33.33 9.01 -38.25
CA THR A 28 33.17 9.52 -36.88
C THR A 28 31.99 10.51 -36.83
N SER A 29 31.03 10.29 -35.93
CA SER A 29 30.52 11.33 -35.01
C SER A 29 29.36 10.84 -34.11
N ASN A 30 29.41 11.30 -32.85
CA ASN A 30 28.28 11.49 -31.92
C ASN A 30 27.71 10.30 -31.12
N ILE A 31 28.54 9.52 -30.42
CA ILE A 31 28.08 8.56 -29.38
C ILE A 31 28.51 8.97 -27.95
N GLU A 32 29.42 9.93 -27.77
CA GLU A 32 30.01 10.20 -26.43
C GLU A 32 29.23 11.16 -25.51
N ASN A 33 28.15 11.80 -25.97
CA ASN A 33 27.39 12.73 -25.13
C ASN A 33 26.16 12.11 -24.45
N THR A 34 25.54 11.07 -25.02
CA THR A 34 24.34 10.43 -24.46
C THR A 34 24.64 9.54 -23.26
N SER A 35 25.85 8.96 -23.20
CA SER A 35 26.28 8.10 -22.09
C SER A 35 26.67 8.87 -20.83
N LYS A 36 27.22 10.09 -20.97
CA LYS A 36 27.59 10.94 -19.83
C LYS A 36 26.38 11.56 -19.14
N GLU A 37 25.32 11.92 -19.87
CA GLU A 37 24.09 12.48 -19.27
C GLU A 37 23.26 11.42 -18.53
N ALA A 38 23.13 10.21 -19.09
CA ALA A 38 22.44 9.09 -18.44
C ALA A 38 23.20 8.58 -17.19
N GLN A 39 24.54 8.60 -17.21
CA GLN A 39 25.34 8.27 -16.02
C GLN A 39 25.34 9.38 -14.97
N LYS A 40 25.35 10.66 -15.37
CA LYS A 40 25.30 11.80 -14.45
C LYS A 40 23.92 11.95 -13.79
N SER A 41 22.84 11.64 -14.50
CA SER A 41 21.48 11.59 -13.94
C SER A 41 21.28 10.41 -12.99
N THR A 42 21.84 9.23 -13.29
CA THR A 42 21.79 8.05 -12.42
C THR A 42 22.66 8.21 -11.17
N MET A 43 23.86 8.79 -11.30
CA MET A 43 24.73 9.10 -10.16
C MET A 43 24.14 10.21 -9.28
N GLY A 44 23.53 11.24 -9.88
CA GLY A 44 22.80 12.29 -9.17
C GLY A 44 21.60 11.72 -8.41
N ALA A 45 20.79 10.87 -9.04
CA ALA A 45 19.64 10.21 -8.40
C ALA A 45 20.07 9.32 -7.22
N ARG A 46 21.10 8.47 -7.39
CA ARG A 46 21.63 7.62 -6.31
C ARG A 46 22.26 8.42 -5.17
N ALA A 47 22.97 9.51 -5.46
CA ALA A 47 23.53 10.40 -4.45
C ALA A 47 22.43 11.16 -3.68
N THR A 48 21.37 11.60 -4.36
CA THR A 48 20.21 12.23 -3.71
C THR A 48 19.43 11.26 -2.84
N ASP A 49 19.34 9.99 -3.24
CA ASP A 49 18.69 8.94 -2.46
C ASP A 49 19.52 8.61 -1.21
N SER A 50 20.84 8.43 -1.36
CA SER A 50 21.74 8.24 -0.22
C SER A 50 21.68 9.41 0.79
N ALA A 51 21.70 10.65 0.32
CA ALA A 51 21.57 11.82 1.19
C ALA A 51 20.20 11.88 1.90
N ARG A 52 19.12 11.49 1.21
CA ARG A 52 17.77 11.41 1.79
C ARG A 52 17.74 10.36 2.92
N ILE A 53 18.28 9.18 2.66
CA ILE A 53 18.37 8.07 3.61
C ILE A 53 19.12 8.51 4.87
N ILE A 54 20.29 9.14 4.72
CA ILE A 54 21.07 9.65 5.84
C ILE A 54 20.25 10.61 6.71
N LYS A 55 19.46 11.50 6.10
CA LYS A 55 18.62 12.44 6.85
C LYS A 55 17.50 11.73 7.61
N PHE A 56 16.81 10.77 7.00
CA PHE A 56 15.79 9.98 7.69
C PHE A 56 16.39 9.18 8.84
N THR A 57 17.50 8.46 8.61
CA THR A 57 18.21 7.69 9.65
C THR A 57 18.59 8.58 10.82
N LYS A 58 19.09 9.80 10.57
CA LYS A 58 19.42 10.78 11.62
C LYS A 58 18.21 11.21 12.44
N VAL A 59 17.04 11.40 11.82
CA VAL A 59 15.82 11.79 12.54
C VAL A 59 15.24 10.62 13.34
N LEU A 60 15.28 9.41 12.78
CA LEU A 60 14.70 8.21 13.39
C LEU A 60 15.57 7.62 14.51
N SER A 61 16.89 7.90 14.53
CA SER A 61 17.81 7.42 15.56
C SER A 61 17.73 8.19 16.89
N GLY A 62 17.01 9.31 16.93
CA GLY A 62 16.80 10.07 18.17
C GLY A 62 15.99 9.27 19.21
N THR A 63 16.32 9.43 20.50
CA THR A 63 15.56 8.83 21.61
C THR A 63 14.08 9.20 21.57
N THR A 64 13.77 10.42 21.14
CA THR A 64 12.41 10.87 20.82
C THR A 64 12.43 11.45 19.41
N VAL A 65 11.67 10.85 18.50
CA VAL A 65 11.54 11.32 17.12
C VAL A 65 10.72 12.61 17.10
N ILE A 66 11.29 13.68 16.54
CA ILE A 66 10.59 14.96 16.37
C ILE A 66 9.66 14.83 15.15
N LEU A 67 8.36 14.64 15.39
CA LEU A 67 7.38 14.34 14.34
C LEU A 67 7.25 15.45 13.29
N GLU A 68 7.38 16.74 13.67
CA GLU A 68 7.34 17.83 12.68
C GLU A 68 8.47 17.73 11.66
N LYS A 69 9.71 17.49 12.10
CA LYS A 69 10.84 17.27 11.22
C LYS A 69 10.62 16.05 10.33
N LEU A 70 10.07 14.97 10.89
CA LEU A 70 9.75 13.78 10.12
C LEU A 70 8.72 14.05 9.02
N ARG A 71 7.67 14.84 9.32
CA ARG A 71 6.65 15.26 8.34
C ARG A 71 7.25 16.11 7.22
N GLU A 72 8.08 17.10 7.55
CA GLU A 72 8.77 17.93 6.57
C GLU A 72 9.62 17.10 5.60
N LEU A 73 10.37 16.12 6.13
CA LEU A 73 11.15 15.21 5.30
C LEU A 73 10.26 14.30 4.43
N ALA A 74 9.23 13.71 5.03
CA ALA A 74 8.31 12.79 4.37
C ALA A 74 7.45 13.45 3.29
N TRP A 75 7.23 14.77 3.36
CA TRP A 75 6.42 15.54 2.39
C TRP A 75 6.88 15.35 0.95
N SER A 76 8.20 15.21 0.75
CA SER A 76 8.80 14.98 -0.57
C SER A 76 8.98 13.49 -0.94
N GLY A 77 8.35 12.59 -0.19
CA GLY A 77 8.45 11.14 -0.37
C GLY A 77 9.38 10.44 0.62
N ILE A 78 9.00 9.22 1.01
CA ILE A 78 9.74 8.36 1.94
C ILE A 78 10.38 7.20 1.16
N PRO A 79 11.68 6.90 1.37
CA PRO A 79 12.33 5.72 0.79
C PRO A 79 11.54 4.44 1.10
N PRO A 80 11.32 3.53 0.12
CA PRO A 80 10.40 2.39 0.27
C PRO A 80 10.58 1.58 1.56
N TYR A 81 11.81 1.16 1.85
CA TYR A 81 12.14 0.33 3.01
C TYR A 81 12.03 1.06 4.36
N MET A 82 11.87 2.39 4.37
CA MET A 82 11.65 3.19 5.58
C MET A 82 10.16 3.51 5.79
N ARG A 83 9.31 3.29 4.78
CA ARG A 83 7.87 3.60 4.85
C ARG A 83 7.19 2.93 6.03
N PRO A 84 7.41 1.64 6.33
CA PRO A 84 6.71 0.98 7.42
C PRO A 84 6.86 1.70 8.76
N ASP A 85 8.10 1.93 9.22
CA ASP A 85 8.36 2.64 10.48
C ASP A 85 7.88 4.09 10.47
N VAL A 86 8.10 4.79 9.35
CA VAL A 86 7.68 6.19 9.22
C VAL A 86 6.16 6.31 9.22
N TRP A 87 5.43 5.41 8.57
CA TRP A 87 3.97 5.40 8.56
C TRP A 87 3.40 5.12 9.94
N ARG A 88 3.92 4.12 10.66
CA ARG A 88 3.50 3.86 12.05
C ARG A 88 3.66 5.12 12.92
N LEU A 89 4.75 5.88 12.76
CA LEU A 89 5.00 7.12 13.51
C LEU A 89 4.07 8.27 13.08
N LEU A 90 3.95 8.54 11.78
CA LEU A 90 3.21 9.69 11.27
C LEU A 90 1.69 9.57 11.49
N LEU A 91 1.16 8.34 11.48
CA LEU A 91 -0.23 8.03 11.80
C LEU A 91 -0.50 8.04 13.32
N GLY A 92 0.54 8.18 14.15
CA GLY A 92 0.41 8.15 15.61
C GLY A 92 0.07 6.78 16.16
N TYR A 93 0.34 5.70 15.41
CA TYR A 93 0.22 4.33 15.89
C TYR A 93 1.41 3.95 16.78
N ALA A 94 2.64 4.20 16.32
CA ALA A 94 3.86 4.07 17.10
C ALA A 94 4.16 5.37 17.86
N PRO A 95 4.56 5.31 19.15
CA PRO A 95 4.99 6.51 19.87
C PRO A 95 6.36 7.01 19.34
N PRO A 96 6.62 8.33 19.44
CA PRO A 96 7.88 8.93 19.01
C PRO A 96 9.07 8.48 19.88
N ASN A 97 8.83 8.14 21.14
CA ASN A 97 9.81 7.60 22.09
C ASN A 97 10.24 6.18 21.69
N SER A 98 11.53 6.01 21.38
CA SER A 98 12.06 4.75 20.85
C SER A 98 12.01 3.60 21.86
N ASP A 99 12.28 3.88 23.14
CA ASP A 99 12.23 2.95 24.28
C ASP A 99 10.83 2.37 24.50
N ARG A 100 9.78 3.18 24.30
CA ARG A 100 8.39 2.76 24.47
C ARG A 100 7.80 2.07 23.24
N ARG A 101 8.41 2.25 22.06
CA ARG A 101 7.84 1.85 20.77
C ARG A 101 7.55 0.35 20.70
N GLY A 102 8.55 -0.48 21.01
CA GLY A 102 8.41 -1.93 20.96
C GLY A 102 7.31 -2.45 21.89
N GLY A 103 7.25 -1.96 23.13
CA GLY A 103 6.24 -2.36 24.11
C GLY A 103 4.82 -1.95 23.70
N VAL A 104 4.64 -0.74 23.18
CA VAL A 104 3.34 -0.26 22.70
C VAL A 104 2.86 -1.06 21.49
N LEU A 105 3.72 -1.29 20.49
CA LEU A 105 3.38 -2.09 19.32
C LEU A 105 3.01 -3.53 19.71
N LYS A 106 3.80 -4.16 20.59
CA LYS A 106 3.50 -5.52 21.07
C LYS A 106 2.13 -5.59 21.74
N ARG A 107 1.84 -4.68 22.67
CA ARG A 107 0.53 -4.62 23.33
C ARG A 107 -0.61 -4.40 22.33
N LYS A 108 -0.44 -3.47 21.39
CA LYS A 108 -1.46 -3.18 20.37
C LYS A 108 -1.73 -4.36 19.45
N ARG A 109 -0.70 -5.13 19.09
CA ARG A 109 -0.85 -6.35 18.29
C ARG A 109 -1.62 -7.44 19.03
N LEU A 110 -1.38 -7.61 20.33
CA LEU A 110 -2.18 -8.50 21.18
C LEU A 110 -3.64 -8.02 21.29
N GLU A 111 -3.86 -6.72 21.52
CA GLU A 111 -5.23 -6.15 21.55
C GLU A 111 -6.01 -6.41 20.25
N TYR A 112 -5.34 -6.39 19.09
CA TYR A 112 -5.99 -6.74 17.83
C TYR A 112 -6.41 -8.22 17.81
N LEU A 113 -5.52 -9.13 18.21
CA LEU A 113 -5.84 -10.56 18.29
C LEU A 113 -7.00 -10.84 19.25
N ASP A 114 -7.03 -10.17 20.40
CA ASP A 114 -8.15 -10.26 21.34
C ASP A 114 -9.47 -9.82 20.69
N CYS A 115 -9.44 -8.76 19.87
CA CYS A 115 -10.63 -8.31 19.13
C CYS A 115 -11.05 -9.30 18.05
N VAL A 116 -10.11 -9.86 17.29
CA VAL A 116 -10.42 -10.88 16.28
C VAL A 116 -11.05 -12.09 16.96
N SER A 117 -10.49 -12.56 18.08
CA SER A 117 -11.06 -13.67 18.84
C SER A 117 -12.45 -13.36 19.40
N GLN A 118 -12.69 -12.11 19.83
CA GLN A 118 -13.97 -11.71 20.42
C GLN A 118 -15.08 -11.53 19.39
N TYR A 119 -14.77 -11.00 18.20
CA TYR A 119 -15.79 -10.56 17.24
C TYR A 119 -15.81 -11.39 15.95
N TYR A 120 -14.65 -11.81 15.44
CA TYR A 120 -14.53 -12.49 14.15
C TYR A 120 -14.49 -14.01 14.29
N ASP A 121 -13.76 -14.57 15.27
CA ASP A 121 -13.64 -16.03 15.47
C ASP A 121 -14.81 -16.62 16.30
N ILE A 122 -16.03 -16.13 16.06
CA ILE A 122 -17.26 -16.66 16.67
C ILE A 122 -18.09 -17.43 15.62
N PRO A 123 -18.93 -18.39 16.02
CA PRO A 123 -19.81 -19.10 15.10
C PRO A 123 -20.94 -18.20 14.58
N ASP A 124 -21.41 -18.45 13.35
CA ASP A 124 -22.50 -17.67 12.74
C ASP A 124 -23.81 -17.69 13.54
N THR A 125 -24.03 -18.71 14.38
CA THR A 125 -25.19 -18.81 15.26
C THR A 125 -25.21 -17.77 16.37
N GLU A 126 -24.06 -17.18 16.70
CA GLU A 126 -23.93 -16.11 17.71
C GLU A 126 -24.00 -14.71 17.09
N ARG A 127 -24.00 -14.62 15.76
CA ARG A 127 -24.11 -13.36 15.02
C ARG A 127 -25.56 -12.94 14.86
N SER A 128 -25.80 -11.64 14.98
CA SER A 128 -27.03 -10.99 14.51
C SER A 128 -27.14 -11.01 12.98
N ASP A 129 -28.35 -10.86 12.46
CA ASP A 129 -28.59 -10.77 11.01
C ASP A 129 -27.81 -9.61 10.37
N ASP A 130 -27.67 -8.49 11.08
CA ASP A 130 -26.90 -7.32 10.62
C ASP A 130 -25.40 -7.64 10.51
N GLU A 131 -24.83 -8.36 11.48
CA GLU A 131 -23.44 -8.82 11.43
C GLU A 131 -23.19 -9.81 10.29
N ILE A 132 -24.12 -10.74 10.06
CA ILE A 132 -24.04 -11.69 8.94
C ILE A 132 -24.08 -10.94 7.60
N ASN A 133 -24.98 -9.96 7.47
CA ASN A 133 -25.09 -9.15 6.26
C ASN A 133 -23.83 -8.32 6.01
N MET A 134 -23.27 -7.71 7.06
CA MET A 134 -22.02 -6.98 7.00
C MET A 134 -20.85 -7.88 6.56
N LEU A 135 -20.72 -9.07 7.16
CA LEU A 135 -19.68 -10.03 6.80
C LEU A 135 -19.82 -10.49 5.34
N ARG A 136 -21.04 -10.79 4.88
CA ARG A 136 -21.31 -11.12 3.48
C ARG A 136 -20.91 -10.00 2.52
N GLN A 137 -21.20 -8.75 2.86
CA GLN A 137 -20.83 -7.61 2.04
C GLN A 137 -19.30 -7.51 1.91
N ILE A 138 -18.57 -7.64 3.03
CA ILE A 138 -17.10 -7.63 3.03
C ILE A 138 -16.56 -8.81 2.21
N ALA A 139 -17.10 -10.02 2.38
CA ALA A 139 -16.69 -11.20 1.64
C ALA A 139 -16.89 -11.09 0.12
N VAL A 140 -17.87 -10.29 -0.33
CA VAL A 140 -18.09 -9.98 -1.75
C VAL A 140 -17.12 -8.89 -2.25
N ASP A 141 -16.70 -7.97 -1.39
CA ASP A 141 -15.80 -6.87 -1.74
C ASP A 141 -14.32 -7.30 -1.77
N CYS A 142 -13.90 -8.18 -0.87
CA CYS A 142 -12.50 -8.62 -0.77
C CYS A 142 -11.93 -9.18 -2.10
N PRO A 143 -12.60 -10.09 -2.83
CA PRO A 143 -12.10 -10.58 -4.11
C PRO A 143 -12.06 -9.53 -5.22
N ARG A 144 -12.91 -8.49 -5.12
CA ARG A 144 -13.00 -7.39 -6.08
C ARG A 144 -12.03 -6.25 -5.78
N THR A 145 -11.32 -6.31 -4.65
CA THR A 145 -10.35 -5.29 -4.21
C THR A 145 -9.06 -5.44 -5.00
N VAL A 146 -8.65 -4.40 -5.73
CA VAL A 146 -7.45 -4.38 -6.58
C VAL A 146 -7.38 -5.62 -7.50
N PRO A 147 -8.36 -5.80 -8.40
CA PRO A 147 -8.54 -7.06 -9.14
C PRO A 147 -7.38 -7.37 -10.10
N ASP A 148 -6.68 -6.34 -10.57
CA ASP A 148 -5.58 -6.46 -11.53
C ASP A 148 -4.27 -6.94 -10.90
N VAL A 149 -4.20 -7.07 -9.57
CA VAL A 149 -3.00 -7.49 -8.85
C VAL A 149 -3.22 -8.88 -8.26
N SER A 150 -2.52 -9.87 -8.81
CA SER A 150 -2.65 -11.29 -8.46
C SER A 150 -2.45 -11.58 -6.97
N PHE A 151 -1.61 -10.80 -6.28
CA PHE A 151 -1.38 -10.91 -4.85
C PHE A 151 -2.68 -10.79 -4.04
N PHE A 152 -3.58 -9.87 -4.40
CA PHE A 152 -4.86 -9.68 -3.70
C PHE A 152 -5.90 -10.77 -4.01
N GLN A 153 -5.61 -11.62 -5.01
CA GLN A 153 -6.45 -12.78 -5.34
C GLN A 153 -6.09 -14.03 -4.51
N GLN A 154 -5.02 -13.98 -3.72
CA GLN A 154 -4.65 -15.07 -2.82
C GLN A 154 -5.65 -15.16 -1.66
N ALA A 155 -6.21 -16.35 -1.41
CA ALA A 155 -7.26 -16.54 -0.41
C ALA A 155 -6.86 -16.09 1.00
N GLN A 156 -5.59 -16.23 1.39
CA GLN A 156 -5.10 -15.80 2.69
C GLN A 156 -4.98 -14.28 2.80
N VAL A 157 -4.70 -13.58 1.71
CA VAL A 157 -4.75 -12.10 1.65
C VAL A 157 -6.19 -11.62 1.79
N GLN A 158 -7.14 -12.24 1.08
CA GLN A 158 -8.56 -11.92 1.20
C GLN A 158 -9.09 -12.16 2.61
N LYS A 159 -8.72 -13.27 3.26
CA LYS A 159 -9.06 -13.53 4.67
C LYS A 159 -8.47 -12.50 5.62
N SER A 160 -7.25 -12.01 5.35
CA SER A 160 -6.62 -10.96 6.15
C SER A 160 -7.39 -9.64 6.01
N LEU A 161 -7.77 -9.27 4.78
CA LEU A 161 -8.62 -8.10 4.53
C LEU A 161 -9.98 -8.22 5.23
N GLU A 162 -10.64 -9.38 5.11
CA GLU A 162 -11.93 -9.64 5.75
C GLU A 162 -11.87 -9.47 7.27
N ARG A 163 -10.86 -10.07 7.92
CA ARG A 163 -10.62 -9.91 9.37
C ARG A 163 -10.43 -8.45 9.78
N ILE A 164 -9.55 -7.72 9.07
CA ILE A 164 -9.25 -6.32 9.38
C ILE A 164 -10.52 -5.47 9.25
N LEU A 165 -11.24 -5.61 8.12
CA LEU A 165 -12.41 -4.82 7.79
C LEU A 165 -13.58 -5.11 8.73
N TYR A 166 -13.87 -6.38 8.98
CA TYR A 166 -14.96 -6.78 9.86
C TYR A 166 -14.70 -6.34 11.30
N THR A 167 -13.49 -6.60 11.81
CA THR A 167 -13.10 -6.19 13.17
C THR A 167 -13.15 -4.67 13.35
N TRP A 168 -12.81 -3.90 12.31
CA TRP A 168 -12.97 -2.45 12.35
C TRP A 168 -14.45 -2.05 12.34
N ALA A 169 -15.23 -2.58 11.40
CA ALA A 169 -16.62 -2.20 11.18
C ALA A 169 -17.51 -2.47 12.41
N ILE A 170 -17.39 -3.65 13.02
CA ILE A 170 -18.19 -4.01 14.21
C ILE A 170 -17.91 -3.10 15.41
N ARG A 171 -16.69 -2.57 15.50
CA ARG A 171 -16.28 -1.63 16.56
C ARG A 171 -16.66 -0.19 16.28
N HIS A 172 -17.18 0.11 15.10
CA HIS A 172 -17.59 1.44 14.67
C HIS A 172 -19.04 1.42 14.15
N PRO A 173 -20.05 1.09 14.99
CA PRO A 173 -21.43 0.86 14.55
C PRO A 173 -22.10 2.09 13.91
N ALA A 174 -21.61 3.30 14.18
CA ALA A 174 -22.10 4.51 13.52
C ALA A 174 -21.78 4.57 12.01
N SER A 175 -20.76 3.83 11.58
CA SER A 175 -20.36 3.70 10.18
C SER A 175 -20.67 2.30 9.63
N GLY A 176 -20.39 1.25 10.42
CA GLY A 176 -20.37 -0.13 9.94
C GLY A 176 -19.33 -0.29 8.81
N TYR A 177 -19.57 -1.25 7.93
CA TYR A 177 -18.77 -1.39 6.71
C TYR A 177 -19.39 -0.57 5.56
N VAL A 178 -18.55 0.20 4.88
CA VAL A 178 -18.90 0.97 3.69
C VAL A 178 -17.94 0.62 2.58
N GLN A 179 -18.46 0.26 1.40
CA GLN A 179 -17.64 -0.02 0.23
C GLN A 179 -16.70 1.16 -0.06
N GLY A 180 -15.43 0.85 -0.29
CA GLY A 180 -14.33 1.80 -0.40
C GLY A 180 -13.39 1.79 0.81
N ILE A 181 -13.84 1.33 1.99
CA ILE A 181 -12.93 1.12 3.14
C ILE A 181 -11.95 -0.02 2.84
N ASN A 182 -12.39 -1.04 2.10
CA ASN A 182 -11.54 -2.14 1.60
C ASN A 182 -10.30 -1.60 0.85
N ASP A 183 -10.49 -0.61 -0.02
CA ASP A 183 -9.39 -0.03 -0.80
C ASP A 183 -8.41 0.74 0.08
N LEU A 184 -8.87 1.34 1.19
CA LEU A 184 -8.01 2.06 2.14
C LEU A 184 -7.06 1.14 2.93
N VAL A 185 -7.39 -0.15 3.08
CA VAL A 185 -6.50 -1.11 3.76
C VAL A 185 -5.32 -1.50 2.87
N THR A 186 -5.52 -1.51 1.55
CA THR A 186 -4.55 -2.05 0.59
C THR A 186 -3.16 -1.40 0.64
N PRO A 187 -3.00 -0.06 0.79
CA PRO A 187 -1.68 0.55 0.85
C PRO A 187 -0.95 0.19 2.15
N PHE A 188 -1.68 0.06 3.27
CA PHE A 188 -1.10 -0.38 4.54
C PHE A 188 -0.59 -1.81 4.43
N LEU A 189 -1.38 -2.69 3.83
CA LEU A 189 -1.00 -4.09 3.65
C LEU A 189 0.27 -4.21 2.82
N VAL A 190 0.33 -3.53 1.67
CA VAL A 190 1.52 -3.54 0.80
C VAL A 190 2.75 -2.95 1.51
N VAL A 191 2.58 -1.82 2.22
CA VAL A 191 3.69 -1.20 2.94
C VAL A 191 4.23 -2.12 4.03
N PHE A 192 3.38 -2.68 4.90
CA PHE A 192 3.86 -3.52 5.99
C PHE A 192 4.35 -4.90 5.54
N LEU A 193 3.82 -5.46 4.45
CA LEU A 193 4.38 -6.66 3.82
C LEU A 193 5.79 -6.44 3.27
N SER A 194 6.10 -5.23 2.77
CA SER A 194 7.43 -4.91 2.24
C SER A 194 8.56 -4.95 3.28
N GLU A 195 8.26 -5.05 4.59
CA GLU A 195 9.26 -5.34 5.62
C GLU A 195 9.75 -6.80 5.59
N TYR A 196 8.95 -7.69 5.03
CA TYR A 196 9.17 -9.14 5.10
C TYR A 196 9.31 -9.80 3.73
N LEU A 197 8.84 -9.14 2.66
CA LEU A 197 8.87 -9.63 1.30
C LEU A 197 9.68 -8.68 0.42
N GLU A 198 10.57 -9.25 -0.39
CA GLU A 198 11.41 -8.52 -1.35
C GLU A 198 10.77 -8.50 -2.75
N GLY A 199 11.18 -7.56 -3.60
CA GLY A 199 10.69 -7.47 -4.98
C GLY A 199 9.37 -6.70 -5.14
N SER A 200 8.69 -6.92 -6.27
CA SER A 200 7.39 -6.29 -6.56
C SER A 200 6.24 -7.13 -6.03
N VAL A 201 5.09 -6.47 -5.79
CA VAL A 201 3.86 -7.12 -5.32
C VAL A 201 3.44 -8.29 -6.21
N ASP A 202 3.70 -8.21 -7.52
CA ASP A 202 3.37 -9.26 -8.48
C ASP A 202 4.13 -10.58 -8.24
N SER A 203 5.27 -10.52 -7.56
CA SER A 203 6.12 -11.67 -7.24
C SER A 203 5.88 -12.24 -5.83
N TRP A 204 5.03 -11.59 -5.04
CA TRP A 204 4.83 -11.95 -3.64
C TRP A 204 3.89 -13.15 -3.46
N SER A 205 4.23 -13.98 -2.47
CA SER A 205 3.38 -15.06 -1.96
C SER A 205 3.21 -14.86 -0.46
N ILE A 206 1.95 -14.75 -0.01
CA ILE A 206 1.65 -14.62 1.43
C ILE A 206 2.03 -15.90 2.20
N SER A 207 2.07 -17.05 1.50
CA SER A 207 2.47 -18.34 2.05
C SER A 207 3.94 -18.38 2.50
N ASP A 208 4.75 -17.42 2.06
CA ASP A 208 6.17 -17.32 2.43
C ASP A 208 6.35 -16.74 3.85
N LEU A 209 5.25 -16.27 4.46
CA LEU A 209 5.21 -15.73 5.81
C LEU A 209 4.60 -16.73 6.80
N SER A 210 5.14 -16.73 8.03
CA SER A 210 4.53 -17.48 9.12
C SER A 210 3.20 -16.83 9.56
N PRO A 211 2.27 -17.61 10.14
CA PRO A 211 1.01 -17.06 10.69
C PRO A 211 1.24 -15.91 11.68
N ASP A 212 2.27 -15.98 12.52
CA ASP A 212 2.61 -14.92 13.48
C ASP A 212 2.97 -13.60 12.79
N LYS A 213 3.72 -13.64 11.68
CA LYS A 213 4.07 -12.44 10.90
C LYS A 213 2.83 -11.85 10.26
N ILE A 214 1.95 -12.69 9.73
CA ILE A 214 0.68 -12.25 9.13
C ILE A 214 -0.18 -11.54 10.18
N SER A 215 -0.34 -12.13 11.36
CA SER A 215 -1.05 -11.51 12.49
C SER A 215 -0.46 -10.17 12.92
N ILE A 216 0.87 -10.03 12.93
CA ILE A 216 1.56 -8.77 13.21
C ILE A 216 1.22 -7.70 12.15
N ILE A 217 1.27 -8.07 10.88
CA ILE A 217 0.98 -7.18 9.74
C ILE A 217 -0.49 -6.75 9.77
N GLU A 218 -1.41 -7.69 10.01
CA GLU A 218 -2.84 -7.40 10.12
C GLU A 218 -3.13 -6.38 11.23
N ALA A 219 -2.55 -6.60 12.41
CA ALA A 219 -2.70 -5.67 13.52
C ALA A 219 -2.17 -4.27 13.19
N ASP A 220 -1.00 -4.18 12.55
CA ASP A 220 -0.42 -2.90 12.14
C ASP A 220 -1.30 -2.20 11.09
N CYS A 221 -1.86 -2.94 10.13
CA CYS A 221 -2.84 -2.43 9.17
C CYS A 221 -4.09 -1.92 9.86
N TYR A 222 -4.67 -2.72 10.76
CA TYR A 222 -5.88 -2.38 11.51
C TYR A 222 -5.72 -1.08 12.29
N TRP A 223 -4.62 -0.92 13.05
CA TRP A 223 -4.41 0.28 13.85
C TRP A 223 -4.10 1.51 12.99
N CYS A 224 -3.36 1.36 11.88
CA CYS A 224 -3.08 2.45 10.96
C CYS A 224 -4.34 2.89 10.19
N LEU A 225 -5.15 1.94 9.74
CA LEU A 225 -6.46 2.19 9.15
C LEU A 225 -7.37 2.93 10.14
N SER A 226 -7.44 2.46 11.39
CA SER A 226 -8.24 3.10 12.44
C SER A 226 -7.82 4.56 12.64
N LYS A 227 -6.50 4.83 12.67
CA LYS A 227 -5.97 6.20 12.80
C LYS A 227 -6.27 7.08 11.60
N LEU A 228 -6.26 6.52 10.39
CA LEU A 228 -6.65 7.25 9.19
C LEU A 228 -8.14 7.61 9.24
N LEU A 229 -8.99 6.64 9.59
CA LEU A 229 -10.44 6.80 9.62
C LEU A 229 -10.91 7.70 10.76
N ASP A 230 -10.18 7.77 11.89
CA ASP A 230 -10.42 8.75 12.96
C ASP A 230 -10.44 10.21 12.43
N GLY A 231 -9.64 10.51 11.39
CA GLY A 231 -9.58 11.84 10.77
C GLY A 231 -10.70 12.13 9.75
N MET A 232 -11.51 11.13 9.41
CA MET A 232 -12.53 11.21 8.36
C MET A 232 -13.80 10.40 8.67
N GLN A 233 -14.15 10.26 9.94
CA GLN A 233 -15.28 9.42 10.38
C GLN A 233 -16.60 9.82 9.70
N ASP A 234 -16.83 11.12 9.55
CA ASP A 234 -18.00 11.73 8.90
C ASP A 234 -18.11 11.45 7.39
N HIS A 235 -17.07 10.89 6.77
CA HIS A 235 -17.12 10.40 5.40
C HIS A 235 -17.88 9.07 5.29
N TYR A 236 -17.97 8.31 6.38
CA TYR A 236 -18.49 6.93 6.39
C TYR A 236 -19.74 6.75 7.26
N THR A 237 -20.14 7.76 8.04
CA THR A 237 -21.43 7.76 8.75
C THR A 237 -22.61 7.88 7.78
N PHE A 238 -23.83 7.60 8.25
CA PHE A 238 -25.07 7.72 7.47
C PHE A 238 -25.15 9.02 6.65
N ALA A 239 -25.55 8.89 5.37
CA ALA A 239 -25.59 9.95 4.36
C ALA A 239 -24.25 10.59 3.97
N GLN A 240 -23.12 10.12 4.52
CA GLN A 240 -21.75 10.54 4.17
C GLN A 240 -21.55 12.08 4.12
N PRO A 241 -21.94 12.81 5.18
CA PRO A 241 -21.96 14.28 5.18
C PRO A 241 -20.58 14.90 4.92
N GLY A 242 -19.50 14.24 5.32
CA GLY A 242 -18.16 14.74 5.06
C GLY A 242 -17.75 14.66 3.58
N ILE A 243 -18.17 13.61 2.85
CA ILE A 243 -17.98 13.52 1.39
C ILE A 243 -18.75 14.64 0.69
N GLN A 244 -20.00 14.92 1.10
CA GLN A 244 -20.78 16.02 0.55
C GLN A 244 -20.09 17.38 0.76
N ARG A 245 -19.55 17.63 1.96
CA ARG A 245 -18.76 18.84 2.25
C ARG A 245 -17.51 18.94 1.39
N LEU A 246 -16.81 17.83 1.16
CA LEU A 246 -15.60 17.80 0.33
C LEU A 246 -15.92 18.12 -1.14
N VAL A 247 -16.99 17.52 -1.69
CA VAL A 247 -17.46 17.80 -3.05
C VAL A 247 -17.85 19.28 -3.20
N PHE A 248 -18.54 19.85 -2.21
CA PHE A 248 -18.89 21.27 -2.22
C PHE A 248 -17.66 22.18 -2.17
N LYS A 249 -16.69 21.89 -1.30
CA LYS A 249 -15.41 22.62 -1.24
C LYS A 249 -14.66 22.53 -2.57
N LEU A 250 -14.61 21.34 -3.18
CA LEU A 250 -13.98 21.13 -4.48
C LEU A 250 -14.64 21.98 -5.57
N LYS A 251 -15.99 22.00 -5.62
CA LYS A 251 -16.75 22.85 -6.56
C LYS A 251 -16.39 24.32 -6.40
N GLU A 252 -16.27 24.81 -5.17
CA GLU A 252 -15.88 26.20 -4.90
C GLU A 252 -14.43 26.50 -5.30
N VAL A 253 -13.50 25.58 -5.07
CA VAL A 253 -12.09 25.74 -5.49
C VAL A 253 -11.98 25.77 -7.02
N VAL A 254 -12.61 24.83 -7.71
CA VAL A 254 -12.62 24.78 -9.19
C VAL A 254 -13.24 26.05 -9.75
N ARG A 255 -14.37 26.52 -9.19
CA ARG A 255 -15.00 27.77 -9.62
C ARG A 255 -14.06 28.98 -9.50
N ARG A 256 -13.22 29.03 -8.47
CA ARG A 256 -12.28 30.15 -8.23
C ARG A 256 -11.05 30.10 -9.13
N ILE A 257 -10.52 28.90 -9.38
CA ILE A 257 -9.27 28.72 -10.13
C ILE A 257 -9.53 28.65 -11.64
N ASP A 258 -10.59 27.96 -12.06
CA ASP A 258 -10.91 27.70 -13.46
C ASP A 258 -12.40 27.90 -13.76
N GLY A 259 -12.74 29.17 -14.02
CA GLY A 259 -14.10 29.57 -14.37
C GLY A 259 -14.61 28.98 -15.69
N LEU A 260 -13.72 28.61 -16.62
CA LEU A 260 -14.11 28.06 -17.93
C LEU A 260 -14.57 26.61 -17.81
N THR A 261 -13.84 25.79 -17.05
CA THR A 261 -14.21 24.41 -16.77
C THR A 261 -15.53 24.36 -16.00
N ASN A 262 -15.72 25.22 -14.99
CA ASN A 262 -16.98 25.29 -14.22
C ASN A 262 -18.22 25.58 -15.09
N ASN A 263 -18.07 26.42 -16.13
CA ASN A 263 -19.18 26.72 -17.05
C ASN A 263 -19.54 25.52 -17.94
N GLN A 264 -18.57 24.70 -18.34
CA GLN A 264 -18.84 23.44 -19.07
C GLN A 264 -19.56 22.40 -18.21
N TRP A 265 -19.16 22.24 -16.93
CA TRP A 265 -19.86 21.34 -16.01
C TRP A 265 -21.32 21.77 -15.79
N ARG A 266 -21.55 23.07 -15.64
CA ARG A 266 -22.90 23.63 -15.46
C ARG A 266 -23.81 23.44 -16.67
N MET A 267 -23.24 23.43 -17.88
CA MET A 267 -23.99 23.17 -19.12
C MET A 267 -24.32 21.68 -19.33
N ARG A 268 -23.65 20.77 -18.61
CA ARG A 268 -23.90 19.32 -18.68
C ARG A 268 -24.79 18.78 -17.55
N GLU A 269 -25.13 19.60 -16.54
CA GLU A 269 -26.12 19.23 -15.51
C GLU A 269 -27.50 19.04 -16.17
N PRO A 270 -28.16 17.87 -16.01
CA PRO A 270 -29.53 17.69 -16.49
C PRO A 270 -30.43 18.73 -15.83
N ARG A 271 -31.13 19.54 -16.64
CA ARG A 271 -32.15 20.46 -16.11
C ARG A 271 -33.15 19.61 -15.32
N GLN A 272 -33.27 19.88 -14.01
CA GLN A 272 -34.34 19.29 -13.21
C GLN A 272 -35.66 19.59 -13.93
N LYS A 273 -36.38 18.53 -14.33
CA LYS A 273 -37.67 18.68 -15.01
C LYS A 273 -38.59 19.47 -14.07
N ALA A 274 -39.13 20.58 -14.56
CA ALA A 274 -40.12 21.36 -13.85
C ALA A 274 -41.29 20.45 -13.42
N PRO A 275 -41.88 20.66 -12.23
CA PRO A 275 -43.03 19.88 -11.80
C PRO A 275 -44.16 20.06 -12.82
N ILE A 276 -44.72 18.93 -13.27
CA ILE A 276 -45.86 18.89 -14.17
C ILE A 276 -47.05 19.50 -13.40
N PRO A 277 -47.73 20.53 -13.94
CA PRO A 277 -48.90 21.07 -13.29
C PRO A 277 -50.00 20.01 -13.33
N VAL A 278 -50.46 19.59 -12.16
CA VAL A 278 -51.64 18.75 -12.02
C VAL A 278 -52.85 19.65 -12.31
N GLY A 279 -53.46 19.43 -13.47
CA GLY A 279 -54.75 20.02 -13.86
C GLY A 279 -55.85 18.99 -13.77
#